data_AF-A0A1G0XC86-F1
#
_entry.id   AF-A0A1G0XC86-F1
#
_cell.length_a   1.000
_cell.length_b   1.000
_cell.length_c   1.000
_cell.angle_alpha   90.00
_cell.angle_beta   90.00
_cell.angle_gamma   90.00
#
_symmetry.space_group_name_H-M   'P 1'
#
loop_
_entity.id
_entity.type
_entity.pdbx_description
1 polymer ?
#
loop_
_entity_poly.entity_id
_entity_poly.type
_entity_poly.pdbx_seq_one_letter_code
_entity_poly.pdbx_strand_id
1 'polypeptide(L)' 'MMNYQLKCKDLGFDSCDFISTGNSDNELKRKFYFHTMISHEKELKQMAEEKKIELHNLVKRILDNQN' A
#
# COMPACT_ATOMS: atom_id res chain seq x y z
N MET A 1 10.75 6.33 -17.96
CA MET A 1 9.44 6.23 -17.28
C MET A 1 9.69 5.54 -15.96
N MET A 2 9.39 6.20 -14.83
CA MET A 2 9.46 5.57 -13.51
C MET A 2 8.21 4.72 -13.32
N ASN A 3 8.41 3.43 -13.08
CA ASN A 3 7.33 2.50 -12.74
C ASN A 3 7.38 2.27 -11.23
N TYR A 4 6.46 2.90 -10.51
CA TYR A 4 6.31 2.68 -9.08
C TYR A 4 5.63 1.34 -8.84
N GLN A 5 6.07 0.62 -7.82
CA GLN A 5 5.48 -0.65 -7.42
C GLN A 5 5.35 -0.78 -5.90
N LEU A 6 4.27 -1.38 -5.43
CA LEU A 6 4.06 -1.65 -4.01
C LEU A 6 3.41 -3.02 -3.87
N LYS A 7 4.12 -3.97 -3.28
CA LYS A 7 3.61 -5.32 -3.05
C LYS A 7 3.02 -5.38 -1.65
N CYS A 8 1.88 -6.03 -1.49
CA CYS A 8 1.26 -6.20 -0.17
C CYS A 8 2.20 -6.93 0.81
N LYS A 9 3.04 -7.83 0.32
CA LYS A 9 4.10 -8.50 1.09
C LYS A 9 5.16 -7.56 1.67
N ASP A 10 5.49 -6.47 0.96
CA ASP A 10 6.45 -5.47 1.46
C ASP A 10 5.90 -4.71 2.69
N LEU A 11 4.59 -4.82 2.92
CA LEU A 11 3.86 -4.22 4.04
C LEU A 11 3.49 -5.26 5.12
N GLY A 12 3.95 -6.51 4.99
CA GLY A 12 3.67 -7.58 5.95
C GLY A 12 2.36 -8.34 5.72
N PHE A 13 1.69 -8.14 4.57
CA PHE A 13 0.53 -8.95 4.17
C PHE A 13 1.01 -10.15 3.34
N ASP A 14 1.66 -11.11 3.99
CA ASP A 14 2.30 -12.26 3.33
C ASP A 14 1.32 -13.13 2.52
N SER A 15 0.04 -13.15 2.91
CA SER A 15 -1.03 -13.89 2.24
C SER A 15 -1.64 -13.15 1.04
N CYS A 16 -1.14 -11.97 0.68
CA CYS A 16 -1.66 -11.18 -0.44
C CYS A 16 -0.60 -10.99 -1.53
N ASP A 17 -0.83 -11.58 -2.70
CA ASP A 17 0.03 -11.49 -3.88
C ASP A 17 -0.22 -10.24 -4.74
N PHE A 18 -1.10 -9.33 -4.30
CA PHE A 18 -1.40 -8.12 -5.05
C PHE A 18 -0.18 -7.18 -5.12
N ILE A 19 0.05 -6.63 -6.31
CA ILE A 19 1.09 -5.65 -6.60
C ILE A 19 0.41 -4.41 -7.19
N SER A 20 0.46 -3.30 -6.48
CA SER A 20 -0.01 -2.01 -6.99
C SER A 20 1.08 -1.40 -7.86
N THR A 21 0.76 -1.02 -9.10
CA THR A 21 1.68 -0.36 -10.03
C THR A 21 1.10 0.95 -10.55
N GLY A 22 1.97 1.92 -10.85
CA GLY A 22 1.55 3.21 -11.40
C GLY A 22 2.69 4.07 -11.91
N ASN A 23 2.34 5.08 -12.69
CA ASN A 23 3.29 6.07 -13.24
C ASN A 23 3.51 7.26 -12.29
N SER A 24 2.80 7.29 -11.16
CA SER A 24 2.93 8.28 -10.11
C SER A 24 2.55 7.69 -8.74
N ASP A 25 3.08 8.29 -7.69
CA ASP A 25 2.69 8.07 -6.30
C ASP A 25 1.18 8.03 -6.10
N ASN A 26 0.46 8.99 -6.66
CA ASN A 26 -0.99 9.12 -6.48
C ASN A 26 -1.74 7.97 -7.14
N GLU A 27 -1.33 7.57 -8.36
CA GLU A 27 -1.95 6.45 -9.05
C GLU A 27 -1.76 5.15 -8.27
N LEU A 28 -0.53 4.89 -7.81
CA LEU A 28 -0.20 3.70 -7.03
C LEU A 28 -0.93 3.69 -5.69
N LYS A 29 -0.92 4.79 -4.93
CA LYS A 29 -1.63 4.92 -3.66
C LYS A 29 -3.12 4.65 -3.85
N ARG A 30 -3.74 5.25 -4.87
CA ARG A 30 -5.17 5.04 -5.16
C ARG A 30 -5.51 3.57 -5.42
N LYS A 31 -4.74 2.89 -6.26
CA LYS A 31 -4.93 1.45 -6.56
C LYS A 31 -4.71 0.58 -5.32
N PHE A 32 -3.67 0.89 -4.54
CA PHE A 32 -3.38 0.20 -3.28
C PHE A 32 -4.53 0.33 -2.29
N TYR A 33 -4.97 1.55 -1.96
CA TYR A 33 -6.06 1.75 -1.01
C TYR A 33 -7.37 1.14 -1.49
N PHE A 34 -7.67 1.23 -2.79
CA PHE A 34 -8.86 0.59 -3.35
C PHE A 34 -8.83 -0.93 -3.17
N HIS A 35 -7.70 -1.57 -3.45
CA HIS A 35 -7.52 -2.99 -3.21
C HIS A 35 -7.69 -3.34 -1.72
N THR A 36 -7.03 -2.59 -0.82
CA THR A 36 -7.11 -2.81 0.62
C THR A 36 -8.54 -2.63 1.15
N MET A 37 -9.29 -1.65 0.66
CA MET A 37 -10.69 -1.44 1.05
C MET A 37 -11.62 -2.56 0.62
N ILE A 38 -11.32 -3.27 -0.47
CA ILE A 38 -12.18 -4.35 -0.99
C ILE A 38 -11.75 -5.71 -0.44
N SER A 39 -10.45 -5.99 -0.45
CA SER A 39 -9.89 -7.31 -0.17
C SER A 39 -9.47 -7.49 1.28
N HIS A 40 -9.24 -6.39 1.99
CA HIS A 40 -8.77 -6.34 3.38
C HIS A 40 -9.61 -5.40 4.24
N GLU A 41 -10.91 -5.26 3.91
CA GLU A 41 -11.82 -4.32 4.58
C GLU A 41 -11.88 -4.59 6.09
N LYS A 42 -11.90 -5.87 6.49
CA LYS A 42 -12.00 -6.29 7.89
C LYS A 42 -10.75 -5.88 8.66
N GLU A 43 -9.59 -6.14 8.08
CA GLU A 43 -8.28 -5.78 8.62
C GLU A 43 -8.15 -4.26 8.74
N LEU A 44 -8.57 -3.51 7.71
CA LEU A 44 -8.54 -2.04 7.71
C LEU A 44 -9.48 -1.45 8.77
N LYS A 45 -10.67 -2.05 8.96
CA LYS A 45 -11.64 -1.63 10.00
C LYS A 45 -11.19 -1.96 11.42
N GLN A 46 -10.46 -3.06 11.59
CA GLN A 46 -9.92 -3.49 12.89
C GLN A 46 -8.56 -2.84 13.20
N MET A 47 -7.93 -2.21 12.21
CA MET A 47 -6.67 -1.51 12.36
C MET A 47 -6.86 -0.26 13.22
N ALA A 48 -6.12 -0.19 14.32
CA ALA A 48 -6.06 1.00 15.15
C ALA A 48 -5.45 2.19 14.37
N GLU A 49 -5.75 3.41 14.80
CA GLU A 49 -5.43 4.61 14.03
C GLU A 49 -3.92 4.87 13.96
N GLU A 50 -3.19 4.52 15.01
CA GLU A 50 -1.73 4.48 15.02
C GLU A 50 -1.16 3.54 13.97
N LYS A 51 -1.81 2.38 13.74
CA LYS A 51 -1.38 1.40 12.74
C LYS A 51 -1.66 1.87 11.32
N LYS A 52 -2.75 2.62 11.11
CA LYS A 52 -2.99 3.28 9.82
C LYS A 52 -1.93 4.34 9.52
N ILE A 53 -1.54 5.15 10.51
CA ILE A 53 -0.46 6.13 10.35
C ILE A 53 0.88 5.43 10.03
N GLU A 54 1.20 4.34 10.72
CA GLU A 54 2.39 3.53 10.42
C GLU A 54 2.37 2.99 8.98
N LEU A 55 1.23 2.47 8.52
CA LEU A 55 1.04 1.99 7.16
C LEU A 55 1.26 3.12 6.14
N HIS A 56 0.66 4.30 6.35
CA HIS A 56 0.86 5.47 5.50
C HIS A 56 2.34 5.88 5.42
N ASN A 57 3.04 5.89 6.55
CA ASN A 57 4.46 6.23 6.60
C ASN A 57 5.33 5.17 5.91
N LEU A 58 4.99 3.89 6.04
CA LEU A 58 5.70 2.80 5.39
C LEU A 58 5.55 2.87 3.86
N VAL A 59 4.32 3.07 3.37
CA VAL A 59 4.05 3.30 1.95
C VAL A 59 4.85 4.49 1.42
N LYS A 60 4.90 5.60 2.17
CA LYS A 60 5.72 6.76 1.79
C LYS A 60 7.20 6.42 1.67
N ARG A 61 7.79 5.74 2.65
CA ARG A 61 9.21 5.35 2.61
C ARG A 61 9.54 4.42 1.44
N ILE A 62 8.66 3.47 1.13
CA ILE A 62 8.86 2.55 -0.01
C ILE A 62 8.90 3.33 -1.32
N LEU A 63 8.01 4.32 -1.49
CA LEU A 63 7.96 5.15 -2.69
C LEU A 63 9.14 6.12 -2.78
N ASP A 64 9.55 6.71 -1.65
CA ASP A 64 10.73 7.59 -1.58
C ASP A 64 12.01 6.83 -1.95
N ASN A 65 12.11 5.53 -1.62
CA ASN A 65 13.24 4.66 -2.00
C ASN A 65 13.21 4.14 -3.44
N GLN A 66 12.15 4.43 -4.21
CA GLN A 66 12.00 4.06 -5.63
C GLN A 66 12.31 5.21 -6.59
N ASN A 67 12.54 6.41 -6.04
CA ASN A 67 13.00 7.61 -6.77
C ASN A 67 14.52 7.77 -6.68
#